data_AF-A0A0R2G963-F1
#
_entry.id   AF-A0A0R2G963-F1
#
_cell.length_a   1.000
_cell.length_b   1.000
_cell.length_c   1.000
_cell.angle_alpha   90.00
_cell.angle_beta   90.00
_cell.angle_gamma   90.00
#
_symmetry.space_group_name_H-M   'P 1'
#
loop_
_entity.id
_entity.type
_entity.pdbx_description
1 polymer ?
#
loop_
_entity_poly.entity_id
_entity_poly.type
_entity_poly.pdbx_seq_one_letter_code
_entity_poly.pdbx_strand_id
1 'polypeptide(L)'
;MTSNSIHNESYQQLLNELTKDKQVIGEKMVTHEPGVKVRDASGEEQVYVNWDVIRRADETYWSVLDGDRKTLYNISDYSVYDQDDSNQWLTVAEWFKKD
;
A
#
# COMPACT_ATOMS: atom_id res chain seq x y z
N MET A 1 -7.03 17.84 -7.16
CA MET A 1 -6.68 16.58 -7.84
C MET A 1 -5.78 15.82 -6.89
N THR A 2 -6.26 14.74 -6.30
CA THR A 2 -5.44 13.87 -5.46
C THR A 2 -4.43 13.20 -6.38
N SER A 3 -3.13 13.38 -6.14
CA SER A 3 -2.11 12.70 -6.94
C SER A 3 -2.24 11.21 -6.71
N ASN A 4 -2.31 10.41 -7.78
CA ASN A 4 -2.39 8.94 -7.67
C ASN A 4 -1.01 8.31 -7.40
N SER A 5 0.06 9.10 -7.50
CA SER A 5 1.41 8.71 -7.09
C SER A 5 2.26 9.92 -6.69
N ILE A 6 3.33 9.66 -5.94
CA ILE A 6 4.37 10.63 -5.58
C ILE A 6 5.69 10.01 -6.03
N HIS A 7 6.46 10.73 -6.85
CA HIS A 7 7.77 10.29 -7.33
C HIS A 7 8.88 11.19 -6.79
N ASN A 8 9.99 10.61 -6.32
CA ASN A 8 11.14 11.36 -5.86
C ASN A 8 12.45 10.56 -5.95
N GLU A 9 13.59 11.23 -5.84
CA GLU A 9 14.92 10.61 -5.94
C GLU A 9 15.31 9.82 -4.69
N SER A 10 14.67 10.11 -3.54
CA SER A 10 14.88 9.37 -2.29
C SER A 10 13.58 9.06 -1.54
N TYR A 11 13.61 7.95 -0.81
CA TYR A 11 12.50 7.53 0.05
C TYR A 11 12.18 8.53 1.16
N GLN A 12 13.18 9.23 1.70
CA GLN A 12 12.95 10.28 2.70
C GLN A 12 12.15 11.45 2.13
N GLN A 13 12.44 11.85 0.89
CA GLN A 13 11.67 12.89 0.22
C GLN A 13 10.25 12.43 -0.12
N LEU A 14 10.06 11.15 -0.47
CA LEU A 14 8.72 10.58 -0.63
C LEU A 14 7.88 10.69 0.65
N LEU A 15 8.44 10.30 1.79
CA LEU A 15 7.74 10.42 3.08
C LEU A 15 7.47 11.87 3.47
N ASN A 16 8.41 12.78 3.21
CA ASN A 16 8.21 14.21 3.45
C ASN A 16 7.06 14.78 2.61
N GLU A 17 6.99 14.44 1.32
CA GLU A 17 5.87 14.85 0.46
C GLU A 17 4.55 14.18 0.88
N LEU A 18 4.59 12.90 1.26
CA LEU A 18 3.40 12.17 1.74
C LEU A 18 2.84 12.79 3.03
N THR A 19 3.70 13.27 3.93
CA THR A 19 3.32 13.83 5.23
C THR A 19 2.96 15.32 5.21
N LYS A 20 3.24 16.02 4.10
CA LYS A 20 3.02 17.46 3.95
C LYS A 20 1.57 17.87 4.16
N ASP A 21 0.63 17.08 3.64
CA ASP A 21 -0.79 17.40 3.67
C ASP A 21 -1.55 16.71 4.81
N LYS A 22 -1.09 15.54 5.24
CA LYS A 22 -1.71 14.74 6.30
C LYS A 22 -0.67 13.90 7.05
N GLN A 23 -0.96 13.68 8.32
CA GLN A 23 -0.15 12.84 9.18
C GLN A 23 -0.25 11.35 8.80
N VAL A 24 0.88 10.64 8.87
CA VAL A 24 0.94 9.17 8.84
C VAL A 24 0.55 8.64 10.22
N ILE A 25 -0.37 7.68 10.26
CA ILE A 25 -0.95 7.13 11.51
C ILE A 25 -0.73 5.62 11.66
N GLY A 26 -0.09 4.97 10.70
CA GLY A 26 0.25 3.55 10.80
C GLY A 26 1.03 3.06 9.59
N GLU A 27 1.77 1.98 9.80
CA GLU A 27 2.54 1.27 8.78
C GLU A 27 2.33 -0.23 8.98
N LYS A 28 2.16 -0.98 7.89
CA LYS A 28 2.08 -2.44 7.90
C LYS A 28 3.04 -2.98 6.85
N MET A 29 3.99 -3.80 7.29
CA MET A 29 5.03 -4.38 6.43
C MET A 29 4.80 -5.88 6.34
N VAL A 30 4.90 -6.41 5.13
CA VAL A 30 4.80 -7.84 4.88
C VAL A 30 6.05 -8.34 4.19
N THR A 31 6.68 -9.35 4.79
CA THR A 31 7.86 -10.03 4.26
C THR A 31 7.74 -11.53 4.51
N HIS A 32 7.08 -12.25 3.61
CA HIS A 32 6.97 -13.71 3.68
C HIS A 32 6.79 -14.32 2.28
N GLU A 33 7.12 -15.61 2.14
CA GLU A 33 6.70 -16.42 1.00
C GLU A 33 5.38 -17.14 1.34
N PRO A 34 4.43 -17.30 0.40
CA PRO A 34 4.51 -16.98 -1.03
C PRO A 34 4.28 -15.50 -1.39
N GLY A 35 4.14 -14.60 -0.40
CA GLY A 35 3.87 -13.18 -0.59
C GLY A 35 2.39 -12.83 -0.47
N VAL A 36 2.07 -11.55 -0.63
CA VAL A 36 0.71 -11.03 -0.59
C VAL A 36 0.20 -10.87 -2.01
N LYS A 37 -0.94 -11.48 -2.32
CA LYS A 37 -1.61 -11.30 -3.60
C LYS A 37 -2.49 -10.05 -3.55
N VAL A 38 -2.21 -9.10 -4.43
CA VAL A 38 -2.84 -7.78 -4.49
C VAL A 38 -3.46 -7.60 -5.87
N ARG A 39 -4.62 -6.94 -5.92
CA ARG A 39 -5.30 -6.54 -7.14
C ARG A 39 -5.40 -5.03 -7.19
N ASP A 40 -4.96 -4.42 -8.27
CA ASP A 40 -5.03 -2.98 -8.46
C ASP A 40 -6.47 -2.52 -8.80
N ALA A 41 -6.63 -1.21 -8.98
CA ALA A 41 -7.93 -0.62 -9.35
C ALA A 41 -8.42 -1.00 -10.76
N SER A 42 -7.53 -1.50 -11.65
CA SER A 42 -7.87 -1.96 -13.00
C SER A 42 -8.28 -3.43 -13.04
N GLY A 43 -8.03 -4.17 -11.95
CA GLY A 43 -8.28 -5.60 -11.83
C GLY A 43 -7.04 -6.46 -12.11
N GLU A 44 -5.88 -5.86 -12.37
CA GLU A 44 -4.61 -6.57 -12.54
C GLU A 44 -4.13 -7.13 -11.20
N GLU A 45 -3.72 -8.40 -11.21
CA GLU A 45 -3.28 -9.11 -10.01
C GLU A 45 -1.76 -9.30 -10.00
N GLN A 46 -1.14 -8.97 -8.88
CA GLN A 46 0.29 -9.14 -8.65
C GLN A 46 0.54 -9.79 -7.28
N VAL A 47 1.71 -10.40 -7.11
CA VAL A 47 2.16 -10.95 -5.82
C VAL A 47 3.39 -10.19 -5.35
N TYR A 48 3.33 -9.65 -4.13
CA TYR A 48 4.43 -8.94 -3.51
C TYR A 48 4.99 -9.75 -2.33
N VAL A 49 6.25 -10.18 -2.44
CA VAL A 49 6.96 -10.86 -1.34
C VAL A 49 7.38 -9.85 -0.25
N ASN A 50 7.64 -8.61 -0.66
CA ASN A 50 7.92 -7.48 0.23
C ASN A 50 6.91 -6.37 -0.08
N TRP A 51 6.05 -6.02 0.88
CA TRP A 51 5.01 -5.01 0.67
C TRP A 51 4.84 -4.13 1.90
N ASP A 52 5.11 -2.84 1.73
CA ASP A 52 5.07 -1.83 2.78
C ASP A 52 3.90 -0.88 2.55
N VAL A 53 2.89 -0.93 3.42
CA VAL A 53 1.70 -0.08 3.33
C VAL A 53 1.70 0.97 4.42
N ILE A 54 1.57 2.23 4.02
CA ILE A 54 1.51 3.41 4.88
C ILE A 54 0.06 3.92 4.92
N ARG A 55 -0.49 4.07 6.13
CA ARG A 55 -1.82 4.63 6.37
C ARG A 55 -1.72 6.09 6.83
N ARG A 56 -2.47 6.97 6.18
CA ARG A 56 -2.64 8.38 6.57
C ARG A 56 -3.92 8.65 7.35
N ALA A 57 -3.93 9.77 8.06
CA ALA A 57 -5.07 10.23 8.88
C ALA A 57 -6.36 10.51 8.09
N ASP A 58 -6.25 10.69 6.77
CA ASP A 58 -7.39 10.84 5.85
C ASP A 58 -7.90 9.51 5.29
N GLU A 59 -7.50 8.39 5.89
CA GLU A 59 -7.86 7.03 5.47
C GLU A 59 -7.39 6.66 4.06
N THR A 60 -6.34 7.35 3.57
CA THR A 60 -5.62 6.91 2.37
C THR A 60 -4.49 5.96 2.70
N TYR A 61 -4.22 5.04 1.78
CA TYR A 61 -3.22 3.99 1.89
C TYR A 61 -2.22 4.11 0.76
N TRP A 62 -0.94 4.00 1.07
CA TRP A 62 0.15 4.25 0.14
C TRP A 62 1.21 3.17 0.22
N SER A 63 1.73 2.75 -0.93
CA SER A 63 2.78 1.74 -0.99
C SER A 63 3.80 2.06 -2.07
N VAL A 64 5.05 1.70 -1.81
CA VAL A 64 6.03 1.47 -2.88
C VAL A 64 5.68 0.12 -3.53
N LEU A 65 5.46 0.10 -4.84
CA LEU A 65 5.18 -1.14 -5.57
C LEU A 65 6.49 -1.67 -6.16
N ASP A 66 6.64 -2.99 -6.25
CA ASP A 66 7.80 -3.68 -6.86
C ASP A 66 9.19 -3.37 -6.27
N GLY A 67 9.23 -2.88 -5.03
CA GLY A 67 10.48 -2.49 -4.38
C GLY A 67 11.13 -1.24 -4.98
N ASP A 68 10.48 -0.54 -5.92
CA ASP A 68 10.91 0.79 -6.36
C ASP A 68 10.63 1.81 -5.25
N ARG A 69 11.65 2.08 -4.45
CA ARG A 69 11.59 3.07 -3.35
C ARG A 69 11.60 4.52 -3.83
N LYS A 70 11.39 4.77 -5.12
CA LYS A 70 11.29 6.10 -5.71
C LYS A 70 9.86 6.54 -6.00
N THR A 71 8.88 5.64 -5.89
CA THR A 71 7.49 5.97 -6.20
C THR A 71 6.53 5.41 -5.16
N LEU A 72 5.75 6.28 -4.51
CA LEU A 72 4.61 5.90 -3.67
C LEU A 72 3.33 5.98 -4.51
N TYR A 73 2.53 4.92 -4.48
CA TYR A 73 1.24 4.87 -5.15
C TYR A 73 0.12 4.92 -4.13
N ASN A 74 -0.96 5.64 -4.45
CA ASN A 74 -2.18 5.56 -3.67
C ASN A 74 -2.87 4.23 -4.01
N ILE A 75 -2.90 3.33 -3.03
CA ILE A 75 -3.46 1.98 -3.14
C ILE A 75 -4.81 1.85 -2.42
N SER A 76 -5.46 2.96 -2.09
CA SER A 76 -6.72 2.95 -1.31
C SER A 76 -7.84 2.17 -2.01
N ASP A 77 -7.82 2.13 -3.35
CA ASP A 77 -8.79 1.42 -4.18
C ASP A 77 -8.34 -0.01 -4.55
N TYR A 78 -7.22 -0.49 -4.00
CA TYR A 78 -6.70 -1.83 -4.27
C TYR A 78 -7.40 -2.85 -3.39
N SER A 79 -7.25 -4.13 -3.73
CA SER A 79 -7.73 -5.24 -2.92
C SER A 79 -6.62 -6.23 -2.61
N VAL A 80 -6.66 -6.85 -1.44
CA VAL A 80 -5.71 -7.84 -0.97
C VAL A 80 -6.43 -9.17 -0.81
N TYR A 81 -5.86 -10.23 -1.37
CA TYR A 81 -6.42 -11.57 -1.23
C TYR A 81 -6.00 -12.16 0.12
N ASP A 82 -6.98 -12.44 0.96
CA ASP A 82 -6.79 -13.00 2.29
C ASP A 82 -6.72 -14.53 2.20
N GLN A 83 -5.52 -15.06 1.92
CA GLN A 83 -5.30 -16.50 1.76
C GLN A 83 -5.46 -17.29 3.06
N ASP A 84 -5.17 -16.68 4.20
CA ASP A 84 -4.99 -17.40 5.46
C ASP A 84 -6.27 -17.57 6.29
N ASP A 85 -7.26 -16.69 6.11
CA ASP A 85 -8.48 -16.69 6.93
C ASP A 85 -9.74 -16.91 6.09
N SER A 86 -10.10 -15.95 5.25
CA SER A 86 -11.43 -15.95 4.62
C SER A 86 -11.47 -16.34 3.14
N ASN A 87 -10.30 -16.54 2.51
CA ASN A 87 -10.15 -16.93 1.10
C ASN A 87 -10.96 -16.03 0.14
N GLN A 88 -10.95 -14.72 0.40
CA GLN A 88 -11.66 -13.69 -0.36
C GLN A 88 -10.78 -12.46 -0.57
N TRP A 89 -11.24 -11.58 -1.46
CA TRP A 89 -10.64 -10.26 -1.65
C TRP A 89 -11.17 -9.28 -0.61
N LEU A 90 -10.26 -8.65 0.11
CA LEU A 90 -10.53 -7.57 1.07
C LEU A 90 -10.07 -6.25 0.46
N THR A 91 -10.73 -5.15 0.81
CA THR A 91 -10.16 -3.82 0.58
C THR A 91 -8.85 -3.66 1.36
N VAL A 92 -7.96 -2.76 0.91
CA VAL A 92 -6.74 -2.45 1.69
C VAL A 92 -7.09 -2.00 3.10
N ALA A 93 -8.18 -1.25 3.27
CA ALA A 93 -8.62 -0.77 4.59
C ALA A 93 -9.02 -1.91 5.54
N GLU A 94 -9.73 -2.92 5.04
CA GLU A 94 -10.10 -4.12 5.81
C GLU A 94 -8.87 -4.94 6.14
N TRP A 95 -8.05 -5.25 5.14
CA TRP A 95 -6.81 -6.03 5.32
C TRP A 95 -5.83 -5.36 6.30
N PHE A 96 -5.71 -4.03 6.26
CA PHE A 96 -4.82 -3.28 7.16
C PHE A 96 -5.25 -3.40 8.63
N LYS A 97 -6.56 -3.55 8.89
CA LYS A 97 -7.12 -3.71 10.24
C LYS A 97 -7.04 -5.14 10.78
N LYS A 98 -6.67 -6.12 9.95
CA LYS A 98 -6.42 -7.49 10.40
C LYS A 98 -5.04 -7.58 11.06
N ASP A 99 -4.95 -8.32 12.16
CA ASP A 99 -3.69 -8.65 12.85
C ASP A 99 -3.04 -9.89 12.22
#